data_AF-A0A6B3D1L6-F1
#
_entry.id   AF-A0A6B3D1L6-F1
#
_cell.length_a   1.000
_cell.length_b   1.000
_cell.length_c   1.000
_cell.angle_alpha   90.00
_cell.angle_beta   90.00
_cell.angle_gamma   90.00
#
_symmetry.space_group_name_H-M   'P 1'
#
loop_
_entity.id
_entity.type
_entity.pdbx_description
1 polymer ?
#
loop_
_entity_poly.entity_id
_entity_poly.type
_entity_poly.pdbx_seq_one_letter_code
_entity_poly.pdbx_strand_id
1 'polypeptide(L)' 'PKLLESLEALPEDRPVELDLSGLHHLDHACRTALENWAERHSATGTDPVKVTEPAKAGV' A
#
# COMPACT_ATOMS: atom_id res chain seq x y z
N PRO A 1 4.34 -9.32 8.10
CA PRO A 1 3.94 -10.37 7.12
C PRO A 1 2.43 -10.40 6.80
N LYS A 2 1.53 -10.29 7.78
CA LYS A 2 0.07 -10.41 7.53
C LYS A 2 -0.56 -9.28 6.72
N LEU A 3 0.07 -8.09 6.73
CA LEU A 3 -0.41 -6.94 5.96
C LEU A 3 -0.44 -7.27 4.46
N LEU A 4 0.68 -7.76 3.92
CA LEU A 4 0.79 -8.08 2.49
C LEU A 4 -0.22 -9.16 2.09
N GLU A 5 -0.36 -10.23 2.86
CA GLU A 5 -1.35 -11.28 2.58
C GLU A 5 -2.79 -10.75 2.58
N SER A 6 -3.09 -9.77 3.43
CA SER A 6 -4.40 -9.13 3.44
C SER A 6 -4.64 -8.28 2.19
N LEU A 7 -3.58 -7.68 1.64
CA LEU A 7 -3.63 -6.88 0.41
C LEU A 7 -3.68 -7.72 -0.85
N GLU A 8 -2.97 -8.85 -0.87
CA GLU A 8 -3.03 -9.82 -1.98
C GLU A 8 -4.42 -10.49 -2.08
N ALA A 9 -5.16 -10.57 -0.98
CA ALA A 9 -6.54 -11.03 -0.99
C ALA A 9 -7.54 -9.99 -1.56
N LEU A 10 -7.11 -8.74 -1.82
CA LEU A 10 -7.99 -7.70 -2.36
C LEU A 10 -8.18 -7.86 -3.87
N PRO A 11 -9.41 -7.67 -4.38
CA PRO A 11 -9.68 -7.74 -5.81
C PRO A 11 -9.02 -6.57 -6.56
N GLU A 12 -8.36 -6.91 -7.68
CA GLU A 12 -7.63 -6.03 -8.60
C GLU A 12 -8.53 -5.20 -9.55
N ASP A 13 -9.81 -5.55 -9.66
CA ASP A 13 -10.81 -4.87 -10.51
C ASP A 13 -11.32 -3.54 -9.91
N ARG A 14 -10.80 -3.13 -8.75
CA ARG A 14 -11.31 -1.99 -7.99
C ARG A 14 -10.17 -1.08 -7.53
N PRO A 15 -10.39 0.24 -7.48
CA PRO A 15 -9.42 1.16 -6.90
C PRO A 15 -9.21 0.82 -5.41
N VAL A 16 -7.95 0.77 -4.98
CA VAL A 16 -7.58 0.55 -3.58
C VAL A 16 -6.90 1.78 -3.02
N GLU A 17 -7.36 2.22 -1.85
CA GLU A 17 -6.76 3.31 -1.09
C GLU A 17 -6.17 2.77 0.22
N LEU A 18 -4.86 2.90 0.37
CA LEU A 18 -4.06 2.46 1.51
C LEU A 18 -3.79 3.66 2.41
N ASP A 19 -4.46 3.72 3.55
CA ASP A 19 -4.18 4.73 4.57
C ASP A 19 -3.16 4.20 5.60
N LEU A 20 -1.93 4.72 5.51
CA LEU A 20 -0.85 4.42 6.43
C LEU A 20 -0.61 5.57 7.43
N SER A 21 -1.47 6.59 7.45
CA SER A 21 -1.33 7.77 8.32
C SER A 21 -1.29 7.45 9.81
N GLY A 22 -1.96 6.36 10.21
CA GLY A 22 -1.96 5.85 11.59
C GLY A 22 -0.76 4.98 11.98
N LEU A 23 0.17 4.70 11.07
CA LEU A 23 1.34 3.85 11.39
C LEU A 23 2.47 4.68 12.02
N HIS A 24 2.92 4.25 13.20
CA HIS A 24 4.04 4.88 13.91
C HIS A 24 5.41 4.53 13.29
N HIS A 25 5.56 3.31 12.77
CA HIS A 25 6.77 2.85 12.09
C HIS A 25 6.40 1.92 10.93
N LEU A 26 6.86 2.27 9.74
CA LEU A 26 6.86 1.40 8.58
C LEU A 26 8.31 1.00 8.31
N ASP A 27 8.59 -0.29 8.43
CA ASP A 27 9.93 -0.80 8.16
C ASP A 27 10.21 -0.86 6.65
N HIS A 28 11.48 -0.76 6.25
CA HIS A 28 11.88 -0.63 4.84
C HIS A 28 11.36 -1.81 3.99
N ALA A 29 11.41 -3.03 4.52
CA ALA A 29 10.89 -4.21 3.82
C ALA A 29 9.37 -4.12 3.55
N CYS A 30 8.59 -3.57 4.48
CA CYS A 30 7.15 -3.40 4.29
C CYS A 30 6.87 -2.33 3.23
N ARG A 31 7.65 -1.23 3.22
CA ARG A 31 7.55 -0.21 2.17
C ARG A 31 7.81 -0.80 0.80
N THR A 32 8.92 -1.51 0.60
CA THR A 32 9.25 -2.11 -0.69
C THR A 32 8.22 -3.15 -1.16
N ALA A 33 7.66 -3.93 -0.23
CA ALA A 33 6.59 -4.88 -0.56
C ALA A 33 5.29 -4.18 -0.97
N LEU A 34 4.92 -3.08 -0.30
CA LEU A 34 3.75 -2.27 -0.65
C LEU A 34 3.91 -1.59 -2.01
N GLU A 35 5.07 -1.02 -2.32
CA GLU A 35 5.38 -0.43 -3.62
C GLU A 35 5.21 -1.47 -4.73
N ASN A 36 5.83 -2.63 -4.56
CA ASN A 36 5.73 -3.77 -5.49
C ASN A 36 4.29 -4.26 -5.69
N TRP A 37 3.49 -4.27 -4.63
CA TRP A 37 2.08 -4.66 -4.69
C TRP A 37 1.25 -3.60 -5.41
N ALA A 38 1.45 -2.32 -5.07
CA ALA A 38 0.75 -1.19 -5.70
C ALA A 38 1.02 -1.13 -7.21
N GLU A 39 2.26 -1.38 -7.65
CA GLU A 39 2.60 -1.45 -9.07
C GLU A 39 1.85 -2.58 -9.79
N ARG A 40 1.73 -3.76 -9.16
CA ARG A 40 1.00 -4.92 -9.72
C ARG A 40 -0.50 -4.67 -9.78
N HIS A 41 -1.10 -4.15 -8.72
CA HIS A 41 -2.54 -3.83 -8.67
C HIS A 41 -2.91 -2.65 -9.58
N SER A 42 -1.95 -1.81 -9.96
CA SER A 42 -2.17 -0.71 -10.92
C SER A 42 -1.99 -1.13 -12.38
N ALA A 43 -1.65 -2.41 -12.67
CA ALA A 43 -1.14 -2.80 -13.98
C ALA A 43 -2.19 -3.10 -15.08
N THR A 44 -3.49 -3.00 -14.81
CA THR A 44 -4.53 -3.41 -15.80
C THR A 44 -5.80 -2.58 -15.70
N GLY A 45 -5.77 -1.36 -16.24
CA GLY A 45 -6.99 -0.57 -16.51
C GLY A 45 -7.73 0.00 -15.29
N THR A 46 -7.24 -0.29 -14.08
CA THR A 46 -7.76 0.21 -12.80
C THR A 46 -7.02 1.50 -12.39
N ASP A 47 -7.71 2.39 -11.67
CA ASP A 47 -7.09 3.61 -11.10
C ASP A 47 -5.89 3.22 -10.21
N PRO A 48 -4.76 3.96 -10.27
CA PRO A 48 -3.58 3.64 -9.49
C PRO A 48 -3.91 3.58 -7.99
N VAL A 49 -3.29 2.63 -7.30
CA VAL A 49 -3.42 2.50 -5.85
C VAL A 49 -2.96 3.80 -5.18
N LYS A 50 -3.84 4.40 -4.39
CA LYS A 50 -3.53 5.60 -3.61
C LYS A 50 -2.96 5.19 -2.27
N VAL A 51 -1.73 5.62 -1.97
CA VAL A 51 -1.09 5.36 -0.68
C VAL A 51 -0.94 6.68 0.08
N THR A 52 -1.60 6.79 1.22
CA THR A 52 -1.43 7.91 2.15
C THR A 52 -0.32 7.53 3.12
N GLU A 53 0.88 8.07 2.90
CA GLU A 53 2.01 7.82 3.80
C GLU A 53 1.78 8.43 5.20
N PRO A 54 2.37 7.84 6.27
CA PRO A 54 2.41 8.50 7.57
C PRO A 54 2.99 9.89 7.39
N ALA A 55 2.21 10.91 7.80
CA ALA A 55 2.69 12.28 7.88
C ALA A 55 4.00 12.21 8.65
N LYS A 56 5.11 12.48 7.97
CA LYS A 56 6.45 12.41 8.53
C LYS A 56 6.37 13.17 9.85
N ALA A 57 6.42 12.46 10.97
CA ALA A 57 6.38 13.08 12.28
C ALA A 57 7.59 14.01 12.29
N GLY A 58 7.33 15.30 12.11
CA GLY A 58 8.35 16.31 11.99
C GLY A 58 9.20 16.25 13.25
N VAL A 59 10.44 15.83 13.07
CA VAL A 59 11.55 16.05 14.01
C VAL A 59 12.11 17.44 13.76
#